data_AF-A0A3N5VYU7-F1
#
_entry.id   AF-A0A3N5VYU7-F1
#
_cell.length_a   1.000
_cell.length_b   1.000
_cell.length_c   1.000
_cell.angle_alpha   90.00
_cell.angle_beta   90.00
_cell.angle_gamma   90.00
#
_symmetry.space_group_name_H-M   'P 1'
#
loop_
_entity.id
_entity.type
_entity.pdbx_description
1 polymer ?
#
loop_
_entity_poly.entity_id
_entity_poly.type
_entity_poly.pdbx_seq_one_letter_code
_entity_poly.pdbx_strand_id
1 'polypeptide(L)'
;MKKTGTTAIVIILSIVAIVVIVVSLLNTRPPAEVAPTPTSTGTATPILTPTLTHTPDPCAPENIEAAIIEFDKLSREFSDTFVLAQNTAAAQLSPVIIKMQEIRRHAEDFMVPACLSTLKEYQLGFMNTAIEASLLLYSSFSGDPNQSLTQAQVNDIVAQVNQRMAETSEYGNKYTAEMGNLLGVTLTAPPPTLEPEDLSTSTP
;
A
#
# COMPACT_ATOMS: atom_id res chain seq x y z
N MET A 1 -4.70 -2.50 52.38
CA MET A 1 -3.56 -3.40 52.07
C MET A 1 -4.07 -4.63 51.35
N LYS A 2 -3.86 -4.74 50.03
CA LYS A 2 -4.05 -5.99 49.28
C LYS A 2 -3.06 -6.01 48.11
N LYS A 3 -2.15 -6.98 48.15
CA LYS A 3 -1.10 -7.28 47.16
C LYS A 3 -1.72 -8.02 45.98
N THR A 4 -1.50 -7.55 44.76
CA THR A 4 -1.59 -8.36 43.53
C THR A 4 -0.67 -7.76 42.48
N GLY A 5 0.53 -8.32 42.33
CA GLY A 5 1.52 -7.85 41.39
C GLY A 5 2.65 -8.85 41.25
N THR A 6 2.37 -10.03 40.68
CA THR A 6 3.44 -11.02 40.41
C THR A 6 3.06 -12.10 39.38
N THR A 7 2.26 -11.81 38.36
CA THR A 7 1.91 -12.83 37.34
C THR A 7 2.22 -12.43 35.90
N ALA A 8 2.33 -11.14 35.59
CA ALA A 8 2.62 -10.67 34.22
C ALA A 8 4.11 -10.75 33.83
N ILE A 9 5.03 -10.79 34.80
CA ILE A 9 6.49 -10.76 34.55
C ILE A 9 7.01 -12.12 34.06
N VAL A 10 6.35 -13.23 34.38
CA VAL A 10 6.83 -14.58 34.04
C VAL A 10 6.61 -14.90 32.54
N ILE A 11 5.59 -14.31 31.90
CA ILE A 11 5.28 -14.59 30.49
C ILE A 11 6.25 -13.86 29.54
N ILE A 12 6.70 -12.64 29.90
CA ILE A 12 7.62 -11.85 29.07
C ILE A 12 9.02 -12.48 29.03
N LEU A 13 9.49 -13.08 30.13
CA LEU A 13 10.78 -13.78 30.16
C LEU A 13 10.80 -15.05 29.29
N SER A 14 9.65 -15.73 29.13
CA SER A 14 9.54 -16.94 28.32
C SER A 14 9.67 -16.66 26.81
N ILE A 15 9.11 -15.54 26.34
CA ILE A 15 9.16 -15.18 24.91
C ILE A 15 10.56 -14.72 24.50
N VAL A 16 11.28 -14.00 25.37
CA VAL A 16 12.67 -13.57 25.10
C VAL A 16 13.62 -14.77 24.98
N ALA A 17 13.42 -15.83 25.77
CA ALA A 17 14.22 -17.04 25.68
C ALA A 17 14.04 -17.78 24.33
N ILE A 18 12.82 -17.80 23.77
CA ILE A 18 12.54 -18.46 22.50
C ILE A 18 13.20 -17.70 21.33
N VAL A 19 13.20 -16.36 21.36
CA VAL A 19 13.82 -15.55 20.29
C VAL A 19 15.35 -15.71 20.26
N VAL A 20 16.01 -15.84 21.41
CA VAL A 20 17.47 -16.04 21.47
C VAL A 20 17.89 -17.43 20.93
N ILE A 21 17.05 -18.46 21.10
CA ILE A 21 17.33 -19.81 20.58
C ILE A 21 17.23 -19.85 19.05
N VAL A 22 16.26 -19.15 18.44
CA VAL A 22 16.08 -19.15 16.97
C VAL A 22 17.22 -18.41 16.26
N VAL A 23 17.74 -17.32 16.85
CA VAL A 23 18.88 -16.56 16.26
C VAL A 23 20.19 -17.35 16.35
N SER A 24 20.34 -18.24 17.33
CA SER A 24 21.57 -19.04 17.50
C SER A 24 21.67 -20.22 16.52
N LEU A 25 20.55 -20.70 15.96
CA LEU A 25 20.53 -21.84 15.03
C LEU A 25 20.80 -21.46 13.57
N LEU A 26 20.81 -20.16 13.21
CA LEU A 26 21.02 -19.69 11.84
C LEU A 26 22.48 -19.35 11.50
N ASN A 27 23.42 -19.56 12.44
CA ASN A 27 24.82 -19.15 12.28
C ASN A 27 25.81 -20.32 12.09
N THR A 28 25.35 -21.47 11.59
CA THR A 28 26.23 -22.60 11.24
C THR A 28 26.95 -22.34 9.93
N ARG A 29 28.10 -21.68 10.04
CA ARG A 29 29.10 -21.53 8.97
C ARG A 29 29.62 -22.91 8.56
N PRO A 30 29.49 -23.33 7.29
CA PRO A 30 30.08 -24.58 6.82
C PRO A 30 31.61 -24.59 6.94
N PRO A 31 32.23 -25.76 7.18
CA PRO A 31 33.68 -25.87 7.26
C PRO A 31 34.32 -25.53 5.91
N ALA A 32 35.43 -24.80 5.97
CA ALA A 32 36.24 -24.46 4.81
C ALA A 32 36.74 -25.75 4.14
N GLU A 33 36.27 -25.97 2.91
CA GLU A 33 36.71 -27.06 2.05
C GLU A 33 38.14 -26.79 1.59
N VAL A 34 38.99 -27.81 1.75
CA VAL A 34 40.42 -27.76 1.47
C VAL A 34 40.64 -27.67 -0.04
N ALA A 35 41.29 -26.59 -0.47
CA ALA A 35 41.64 -26.35 -1.86
C ALA A 35 42.65 -27.39 -2.39
N PRO A 36 42.38 -28.06 -3.52
CA PRO A 36 43.38 -28.88 -4.20
C PRO A 36 44.37 -28.03 -5.02
N THR A 37 45.62 -28.46 -4.98
CA THR A 37 46.80 -27.97 -5.70
C THR A 37 46.55 -27.75 -7.20
N PRO A 38 47.00 -26.63 -7.81
CA PRO A 38 46.84 -26.40 -9.23
C PRO A 38 47.82 -27.25 -10.05
N THR A 39 47.29 -28.26 -10.74
CA THR A 39 47.98 -28.92 -11.86
C THR A 39 47.84 -28.03 -13.10
N SER A 40 48.95 -27.46 -13.55
CA SER A 40 49.03 -26.68 -14.78
C SER A 40 48.97 -27.62 -15.98
N THR A 41 47.74 -27.83 -16.48
CA THR A 41 47.50 -28.38 -17.81
C THR A 41 47.04 -27.22 -18.69
N GLY A 42 47.81 -26.94 -19.75
CA GLY A 42 47.48 -25.91 -20.73
C GLY A 42 46.18 -26.25 -21.48
N THR A 43 45.05 -25.82 -20.92
CA THR A 43 43.74 -25.88 -21.56
C THR A 43 43.62 -24.67 -22.47
N ALA A 44 43.58 -24.90 -23.78
CA ALA A 44 43.26 -23.89 -24.77
C ALA A 44 41.95 -23.20 -24.38
N THR A 45 42.01 -21.89 -24.16
CA THR A 45 40.85 -21.06 -23.82
C THR A 45 39.82 -21.18 -24.95
N PRO A 46 38.62 -21.75 -24.73
CA PRO A 46 37.56 -21.65 -25.70
C PRO A 46 37.22 -20.16 -25.83
N ILE A 47 37.35 -19.64 -27.04
CA ILE A 47 36.81 -18.32 -27.40
C ILE A 47 35.29 -18.45 -27.25
N LEU A 48 34.76 -17.95 -26.13
CA LEU A 48 33.33 -17.82 -25.93
C LEU A 48 32.84 -16.71 -26.86
N THR A 49 32.45 -17.10 -28.08
CA THR A 49 31.69 -16.21 -28.96
C THR A 49 30.40 -15.86 -28.23
N PRO A 50 30.12 -14.57 -27.95
CA PRO A 50 28.87 -14.20 -27.29
C PRO A 50 27.71 -14.60 -28.19
N THR A 51 26.93 -15.59 -27.75
CA THR A 51 25.66 -15.92 -28.38
C THR A 51 24.69 -14.79 -28.06
N LEU A 52 24.23 -14.09 -29.09
CA LEU A 52 23.18 -13.09 -28.96
C LEU A 52 21.89 -13.79 -28.50
N THR A 53 21.52 -13.59 -27.24
CA THR A 53 20.21 -13.98 -26.73
C THR A 53 19.31 -12.76 -26.69
N HIS A 54 18.15 -12.83 -27.34
CA HIS A 54 17.12 -11.80 -27.21
C HIS A 54 16.65 -11.76 -25.76
N THR A 55 16.89 -10.64 -25.07
CA THR A 55 16.29 -10.38 -23.76
C THR A 55 14.82 -9.99 -24.01
N PRO A 56 13.83 -10.68 -23.40
CA PRO A 56 12.44 -10.29 -23.53
C PRO A 56 12.22 -8.85 -23.07
N ASP A 57 11.38 -8.10 -23.79
CA ASP A 57 11.01 -6.74 -23.39
C ASP A 57 10.09 -6.80 -22.16
N PRO A 58 10.50 -6.28 -20.99
CA PRO A 58 9.67 -6.32 -19.78
C PRO A 58 8.40 -5.47 -19.90
N CYS A 59 8.28 -4.65 -20.94
CA CYS A 59 7.14 -3.79 -21.20
C CYS A 59 6.23 -4.30 -22.33
N ALA A 60 6.53 -5.47 -22.89
CA ALA A 60 5.60 -6.12 -23.81
C ALA A 60 4.32 -6.51 -23.05
N PRO A 61 3.12 -6.40 -23.68
CA PRO A 61 1.84 -6.72 -23.05
C PRO A 61 1.81 -8.08 -22.34
N GLU A 62 2.40 -9.10 -22.96
CA GLU A 62 2.51 -10.46 -22.42
C GLU A 62 3.37 -10.56 -21.15
N ASN A 63 4.24 -9.58 -20.91
CA ASN A 63 5.17 -9.57 -19.76
C ASN A 63 4.69 -8.67 -18.62
N ILE A 64 3.66 -7.83 -18.83
CA ILE A 64 3.12 -6.93 -17.81
C ILE A 64 1.81 -7.42 -17.18
N GLU A 65 1.15 -8.44 -17.75
CA GLU A 65 -0.14 -8.95 -17.26
C GLU A 65 -0.10 -9.33 -15.78
N ALA A 66 0.91 -10.10 -15.36
CA ALA A 66 1.07 -10.48 -13.96
C ALA A 66 1.25 -9.28 -13.02
N ALA A 67 1.94 -8.22 -13.49
CA ALA A 67 2.10 -7.01 -12.71
C ALA A 67 0.78 -6.23 -12.59
N ILE A 68 0.01 -6.14 -13.66
CA ILE A 68 -1.33 -5.51 -13.65
C ILE A 68 -2.27 -6.22 -12.69
N ILE A 69 -2.25 -7.56 -12.66
CA ILE A 69 -3.07 -8.35 -11.71
C ILE A 69 -2.71 -8.02 -10.26
N GLU A 70 -1.43 -7.90 -9.95
CA GLU A 70 -1.00 -7.55 -8.58
C GLU A 70 -1.36 -6.09 -8.23
N PHE A 71 -1.25 -5.15 -9.18
CA PHE A 71 -1.74 -3.77 -9.02
C PHE A 71 -3.22 -3.73 -8.68
N ASP A 72 -4.07 -4.42 -9.46
CA ASP A 72 -5.51 -4.48 -9.22
C ASP A 72 -5.83 -5.06 -7.83
N LYS A 73 -5.19 -6.18 -7.48
CA LYS A 73 -5.36 -6.83 -6.18
C LYS A 73 -5.06 -5.88 -5.02
N LEU A 74 -3.92 -5.20 -5.04
CA LEU A 74 -3.52 -4.26 -3.99
C LEU A 74 -4.45 -3.04 -3.93
N SER A 75 -4.84 -2.50 -5.09
CA SER A 75 -5.80 -1.38 -5.17
C SER A 75 -7.17 -1.76 -4.61
N ARG A 76 -7.66 -2.96 -4.91
CA ARG A 76 -8.94 -3.47 -4.38
C ARG A 76 -8.88 -3.70 -2.87
N GLU A 77 -7.84 -4.37 -2.38
CA GLU A 77 -7.68 -4.59 -0.92
C GLU A 77 -7.62 -3.25 -0.16
N PHE A 78 -6.91 -2.27 -0.71
CA PHE A 78 -6.85 -0.94 -0.13
C PHE A 78 -8.22 -0.25 -0.18
N SER A 79 -8.91 -0.27 -1.32
CA SER A 79 -10.23 0.34 -1.50
C SER A 79 -11.25 -0.25 -0.52
N ASP A 80 -11.29 -1.57 -0.35
CA ASP A 80 -12.17 -2.24 0.62
C ASP A 80 -11.87 -1.78 2.05
N THR A 81 -10.58 -1.69 2.40
CA THR A 81 -10.14 -1.19 3.71
C THR A 81 -10.48 0.29 3.90
N PHE A 82 -10.40 1.10 2.85
CA PHE A 82 -10.74 2.51 2.89
C PHE A 82 -12.25 2.75 3.01
N VAL A 83 -13.09 1.92 2.37
CA VAL A 83 -14.54 1.91 2.59
C VAL A 83 -14.85 1.56 4.05
N LEU A 84 -14.14 0.58 4.63
CA LEU A 84 -14.27 0.28 6.06
C LEU A 84 -13.90 1.49 6.92
N ALA A 85 -12.82 2.20 6.59
CA ALA A 85 -12.42 3.42 7.31
C ALA A 85 -13.51 4.49 7.28
N GLN A 86 -14.11 4.77 6.11
CA GLN A 86 -15.18 5.76 5.96
C GLN A 86 -16.42 5.45 6.80
N ASN A 87 -16.64 4.17 7.15
CA ASN A 87 -17.76 3.72 7.97
C ASN A 87 -17.38 3.45 9.44
N THR A 88 -16.12 3.69 9.81
CA THR A 88 -15.63 3.45 11.18
C THR A 88 -15.63 4.76 11.96
N ALA A 89 -16.12 4.72 13.21
CA ALA A 89 -16.09 5.88 14.09
C ALA A 89 -14.64 6.35 14.31
N ALA A 90 -14.42 7.67 14.39
CA ALA A 90 -13.07 8.23 14.44
C ALA A 90 -12.19 7.63 15.55
N ALA A 91 -12.74 7.42 16.75
CA ALA A 91 -12.03 6.80 17.88
C ALA A 91 -11.55 5.36 17.62
N GLN A 92 -12.15 4.66 16.64
CA GLN A 92 -11.84 3.28 16.27
C GLN A 92 -11.04 3.17 14.96
N LEU A 93 -10.63 4.29 14.35
CA LEU A 93 -9.92 4.28 13.06
C LEU A 93 -8.49 3.74 13.15
N SER A 94 -7.84 3.81 14.30
CA SER A 94 -6.42 3.41 14.46
C SER A 94 -6.08 2.04 13.85
N PRO A 95 -6.78 0.92 14.19
CA PRO A 95 -6.50 -0.38 13.58
C PRO A 95 -6.76 -0.41 12.06
N VAL A 96 -7.74 0.32 11.55
CA VAL A 96 -8.05 0.36 10.12
C VAL A 96 -6.95 1.12 9.35
N ILE A 97 -6.47 2.23 9.91
CA ILE A 97 -5.36 3.02 9.34
C ILE A 97 -4.08 2.18 9.29
N ILE A 98 -3.78 1.38 10.32
CA ILE A 98 -2.63 0.47 10.30
C ILE A 98 -2.72 -0.49 9.13
N LYS A 99 -3.89 -1.12 8.91
CA LYS A 99 -4.11 -2.03 7.78
C LYS A 99 -3.97 -1.33 6.42
N MET A 100 -4.47 -0.11 6.28
CA MET A 100 -4.27 0.70 5.06
C MET A 100 -2.78 0.96 4.81
N GLN A 101 -2.02 1.33 5.85
CA GLN A 101 -0.58 1.57 5.74
C GLN A 101 0.21 0.29 5.40
N GLU A 102 -0.21 -0.87 5.89
CA GLU A 102 0.39 -2.17 5.52
C GLU A 102 0.24 -2.43 4.02
N ILE A 103 -0.97 -2.27 3.47
CA ILE A 103 -1.23 -2.47 2.05
C ILE A 103 -0.44 -1.47 1.20
N ARG A 104 -0.40 -0.20 1.62
CA ARG A 104 0.38 0.84 0.93
C ARG A 104 1.88 0.55 0.92
N ARG A 105 2.45 0.01 2.00
CA ARG A 105 3.86 -0.45 2.02
C ARG A 105 4.08 -1.62 1.09
N HIS A 106 3.17 -2.58 1.04
CA HIS A 106 3.25 -3.70 0.10
C HIS A 106 3.24 -3.21 -1.36
N ALA A 107 2.38 -2.23 -1.68
CA ALA A 107 2.38 -1.59 -3.00
C ALA A 107 3.68 -0.82 -3.31
N GLU A 108 4.27 -0.16 -2.32
CA GLU A 108 5.57 0.51 -2.50
C GLU A 108 6.71 -0.49 -2.74
N ASP A 109 6.74 -1.60 -2.02
CA ASP A 109 7.79 -2.63 -2.13
C ASP A 109 7.67 -3.46 -3.42
N PHE A 110 6.50 -3.45 -4.07
CA PHE A 110 6.27 -4.18 -5.32
C PHE A 110 7.12 -3.62 -6.47
N MET A 111 8.11 -4.39 -6.93
CA MET A 111 9.00 -3.98 -8.03
C MET A 111 8.26 -4.04 -9.37
N VAL A 112 8.35 -2.96 -10.16
CA VAL A 112 7.66 -2.84 -11.44
C VAL A 112 8.60 -2.39 -12.54
N PRO A 113 8.37 -2.82 -13.79
CA PRO A 113 9.13 -2.32 -14.92
C PRO A 113 8.87 -0.82 -15.13
N ALA A 114 9.81 -0.14 -15.78
CA ALA A 114 9.77 1.31 -15.96
C ALA A 114 8.49 1.80 -16.66
N CYS A 115 7.92 1.01 -17.59
CA CYS A 115 6.65 1.32 -18.23
C CYS A 115 5.44 1.40 -17.29
N LEU A 116 5.51 0.84 -16.08
CA LEU A 116 4.44 0.87 -15.09
C LEU A 116 4.70 1.88 -13.95
N SER A 117 5.75 2.71 -14.07
CA SER A 117 6.09 3.69 -13.02
C SER A 117 4.98 4.69 -12.77
N THR A 118 4.34 5.19 -13.84
CA THR A 118 3.24 6.15 -13.76
C THR A 118 2.01 5.55 -13.07
N LEU A 119 1.66 4.31 -13.43
CA LEU A 119 0.56 3.60 -12.78
C LEU A 119 0.82 3.43 -11.26
N LYS A 120 2.06 3.07 -10.90
CA LYS A 120 2.48 2.95 -9.50
C LYS A 120 2.41 4.28 -8.76
N GLU A 121 2.87 5.35 -9.38
CA GLU A 121 2.81 6.70 -8.81
C GLU A 121 1.36 7.09 -8.48
N TYR A 122 0.43 6.89 -9.42
CA TYR A 122 -0.99 7.19 -9.18
C TYR A 122 -1.63 6.29 -8.12
N GLN A 123 -1.30 5.00 -8.11
CA GLN A 123 -1.76 4.09 -7.07
C GLN A 123 -1.32 4.55 -5.68
N LEU A 124 -0.02 4.84 -5.51
CA LEU A 124 0.53 5.30 -4.24
C LEU A 124 0.00 6.69 -3.85
N GLY A 125 -0.21 7.57 -4.82
CA GLY A 125 -0.85 8.87 -4.62
C GLY A 125 -2.24 8.72 -3.99
N PHE A 126 -3.10 7.89 -4.60
CA PHE A 126 -4.43 7.56 -4.07
C PHE A 126 -4.36 7.00 -2.64
N MET A 127 -3.46 6.04 -2.41
CA MET A 127 -3.33 5.40 -1.10
C MET A 127 -2.86 6.40 -0.03
N ASN A 128 -1.89 7.25 -0.35
CA ASN A 128 -1.35 8.24 0.59
C ASN A 128 -2.42 9.27 0.97
N THR A 129 -3.13 9.86 0.00
CA THR A 129 -4.14 10.88 0.28
C THR A 129 -5.32 10.32 1.08
N ALA A 130 -5.72 9.07 0.82
CA ALA A 130 -6.76 8.39 1.60
C ALA A 130 -6.33 8.12 3.05
N ILE A 131 -5.07 7.70 3.26
CA ILE A 131 -4.49 7.54 4.60
C ILE A 131 -4.43 8.90 5.31
N GLU A 132 -4.01 9.96 4.64
CA GLU A 132 -3.95 11.32 5.20
C GLU A 132 -5.32 11.84 5.62
N ALA A 133 -6.36 11.63 4.80
CA ALA A 133 -7.74 11.97 5.15
C ALA A 133 -8.21 11.23 6.41
N SER A 134 -7.90 9.93 6.49
CA SER A 134 -8.26 9.08 7.63
C SER A 134 -7.51 9.49 8.90
N LEU A 135 -6.23 9.84 8.79
CA LEU A 135 -5.41 10.35 9.90
C LEU A 135 -5.88 11.72 10.40
N LEU A 136 -6.28 12.61 9.50
CA LEU A 136 -6.86 13.90 9.86
C LEU A 136 -8.15 13.70 10.66
N LEU A 137 -9.04 12.81 10.20
CA LEU A 137 -10.28 12.48 10.89
C LEU A 137 -10.00 11.84 12.27
N TYR A 138 -9.09 10.87 12.33
CA TYR A 138 -8.65 10.24 13.57
C TYR A 138 -8.13 11.29 14.55
N SER A 139 -7.08 12.02 14.19
CA SER A 139 -6.42 12.99 15.09
C SER A 139 -7.33 14.12 15.57
N SER A 140 -8.33 14.50 14.77
CA SER A 140 -9.25 15.58 15.09
C SER A 140 -10.36 15.15 16.07
N PHE A 141 -10.80 13.89 16.02
CA PHE A 141 -11.97 13.41 16.77
C PHE A 141 -11.68 12.24 17.73
N SER A 142 -10.48 11.66 17.74
CA SER A 142 -10.07 10.59 18.66
C SER A 142 -9.42 11.11 19.95
N GLY A 143 -9.41 12.42 20.18
CA GLY A 143 -8.77 13.09 21.32
C GLY A 143 -9.49 12.87 22.66
N ASP A 144 -9.23 13.75 23.62
CA ASP A 144 -9.87 13.71 24.95
C ASP A 144 -11.40 13.75 24.78
N PRO A 145 -12.17 12.81 25.37
CA PRO A 145 -13.64 12.84 25.29
C PRO A 145 -14.26 14.11 25.88
N ASN A 146 -13.51 14.88 26.68
CA ASN A 146 -13.93 16.18 27.22
C ASN A 146 -13.54 17.37 26.32
N GLN A 147 -12.78 17.12 25.25
CA GLN A 147 -12.43 18.15 24.27
C GLN A 147 -13.65 18.46 23.40
N SER A 148 -14.33 19.56 23.70
CA SER A 148 -15.37 20.09 22.82
C SER A 148 -14.72 20.91 21.70
N LEU A 149 -14.91 20.50 20.45
CA LEU A 149 -14.59 21.33 19.29
C LEU A 149 -15.67 22.40 19.12
N THR A 150 -15.25 23.61 18.77
CA THR A 150 -16.17 24.65 18.32
C THR A 150 -16.72 24.31 16.93
N GLN A 151 -17.91 24.82 16.59
CA GLN A 151 -18.49 24.61 15.26
C GLN A 151 -17.55 25.08 14.14
N ALA A 152 -16.83 26.18 14.34
CA ALA A 152 -15.87 26.70 13.36
C ALA A 152 -14.72 25.70 13.11
N GLN A 153 -14.21 25.04 14.16
CA GLN A 153 -13.18 24.02 14.02
C GLN A 153 -13.70 22.78 13.29
N VAL A 154 -14.93 22.34 13.61
CA VAL A 154 -15.55 21.21 12.91
C VAL A 154 -15.69 21.52 11.42
N ASN A 155 -16.15 22.72 11.07
CA ASN A 155 -16.28 23.14 9.67
C ASN A 155 -14.93 23.14 8.93
N ASP A 156 -13.87 23.61 9.58
CA ASP A 156 -12.52 23.62 9.02
C ASP A 156 -11.98 22.19 8.79
N ILE A 157 -12.15 21.29 9.77
CA ILE A 157 -11.77 19.88 9.63
C ILE A 157 -12.52 19.23 8.47
N VAL A 158 -13.83 19.46 8.36
CA VAL A 158 -14.64 18.92 7.26
C VAL A 158 -14.16 19.45 5.91
N ALA A 159 -13.83 20.74 5.81
CA ALA A 159 -13.27 21.32 4.59
C ALA A 159 -11.95 20.66 4.18
N GLN A 160 -11.04 20.46 5.15
CA GLN A 160 -9.77 19.78 4.91
C GLN A 160 -9.96 18.31 4.51
N VAL A 161 -10.85 17.56 5.17
CA VAL A 161 -11.18 16.18 4.79
C VAL A 161 -11.74 16.15 3.36
N ASN A 162 -12.70 17.02 3.03
CA ASN A 162 -13.27 17.09 1.68
C ASN A 162 -12.21 17.40 0.62
N GLN A 163 -11.25 18.28 0.93
CA GLN A 163 -10.12 18.53 0.04
C GLN A 163 -9.30 17.26 -0.21
N ARG A 164 -8.93 16.52 0.85
CA ARG A 164 -8.17 15.27 0.70
C ARG A 164 -8.96 14.18 -0.03
N MET A 165 -10.27 14.13 0.15
CA MET A 165 -11.14 13.22 -0.59
C MET A 165 -11.20 13.59 -2.08
N ALA A 166 -11.19 14.87 -2.43
CA ALA A 166 -11.11 15.32 -3.82
C ALA A 166 -9.77 14.92 -4.45
N GLU A 167 -8.65 15.16 -3.77
CA GLU A 167 -7.31 14.72 -4.21
C GLU A 167 -7.24 13.19 -4.37
N THR A 168 -7.83 12.44 -3.44
CA THR A 168 -7.94 10.98 -3.51
C THR A 168 -8.71 10.54 -4.75
N SER A 169 -9.86 11.15 -5.03
CA SER A 169 -10.65 10.88 -6.24
C SER A 169 -9.85 11.19 -7.51
N GLU A 170 -9.10 12.30 -7.53
CA GLU A 170 -8.26 12.67 -8.67
C GLU A 170 -7.20 11.60 -8.98
N TYR A 171 -6.48 11.11 -7.96
CA TYR A 171 -5.52 10.02 -8.14
C TYR A 171 -6.20 8.71 -8.56
N GLY A 172 -7.36 8.39 -8.01
CA GLY A 172 -8.15 7.22 -8.41
C GLY A 172 -8.55 7.27 -9.89
N ASN A 173 -8.94 8.45 -10.38
CA ASN A 173 -9.27 8.67 -11.78
C ASN A 173 -8.03 8.55 -12.68
N LYS A 174 -6.90 9.14 -12.27
CA LYS A 174 -5.61 9.01 -12.99
C LYS A 174 -5.14 7.56 -13.08
N TYR A 175 -5.21 6.81 -11.98
CA TYR A 175 -4.91 5.38 -11.94
C TYR A 175 -5.80 4.60 -12.90
N THR A 176 -7.10 4.85 -12.87
CA THR A 176 -8.08 4.15 -13.72
C THR A 176 -7.87 4.45 -15.20
N ALA A 177 -7.59 5.71 -15.55
CA ALA A 177 -7.25 6.11 -16.91
C ALA A 177 -5.96 5.44 -17.41
N GLU A 178 -4.91 5.42 -16.59
CA GLU A 178 -3.65 4.78 -16.95
C GLU A 178 -3.79 3.27 -17.11
N MET A 179 -4.55 2.61 -16.23
CA MET A 179 -4.90 1.20 -16.38
C MET A 179 -5.65 0.94 -17.69
N GLY A 180 -6.58 1.83 -18.06
CA GLY A 180 -7.29 1.74 -19.34
C GLY A 180 -6.34 1.84 -20.55
N ASN A 181 -5.42 2.80 -20.52
CA ASN A 181 -4.40 2.97 -21.56
C ASN A 181 -3.54 1.71 -21.73
N LEU A 182 -3.08 1.11 -20.62
CA LEU A 182 -2.27 -0.11 -20.62
C LEU A 182 -3.02 -1.32 -21.16
N LEU A 183 -4.33 -1.41 -20.90
CA LEU A 183 -5.20 -2.47 -21.40
C LEU A 183 -5.71 -2.21 -22.83
N GLY A 184 -5.37 -1.07 -23.43
CA GLY A 184 -5.86 -0.67 -24.76
C GLY A 184 -7.37 -0.39 -24.79
N VAL A 185 -7.96 -0.01 -23.65
CA VAL A 185 -9.38 0.34 -23.54
C VAL A 185 -9.55 1.83 -23.30
N THR A 186 -10.42 2.46 -24.10
CA THR A 186 -10.79 3.86 -23.87
C THR A 186 -11.93 3.93 -22.87
N LEU A 187 -11.71 4.61 -21.74
CA LEU A 187 -12.77 4.88 -20.77
C LEU A 187 -13.60 6.07 -21.23
N THR A 188 -14.89 5.85 -21.50
CA THR A 188 -15.84 6.94 -21.72
C THR A 188 -16.30 7.44 -20.36
N ALA A 189 -16.21 8.75 -20.12
CA ALA A 189 -16.76 9.34 -18.91
C ALA A 189 -18.26 9.01 -18.79
N PRO A 190 -18.76 8.68 -17.59
CA PRO A 190 -20.19 8.52 -17.40
C PRO A 190 -20.89 9.83 -17.81
N PRO A 191 -22.06 9.75 -18.49
CA PRO A 191 -22.80 10.95 -18.86
C PRO A 191 -23.07 11.77 -17.59
N PRO A 192 -23.01 13.11 -17.67
CA PRO A 192 -23.28 13.95 -16.51
C PRO A 192 -24.62 13.54 -15.94
N THR A 193 -24.64 13.17 -14.66
CA THR A 193 -25.88 12.89 -13.95
C THR A 193 -26.74 14.13 -14.09
N LEU A 194 -27.86 14.01 -14.81
CA LEU A 194 -28.84 15.07 -14.92
C LEU A 194 -29.30 15.36 -13.48
N GLU A 195 -28.83 16.47 -12.95
CA GLU A 195 -29.31 17.02 -11.70
C GLU A 195 -30.84 17.12 -11.84
N PRO A 196 -31.64 16.52 -10.94
CA PRO A 196 -33.08 16.53 -11.08
C PRO A 196 -33.53 18.00 -11.12
N GLU A 197 -34.08 18.43 -12.26
CA GLU A 197 -34.70 19.75 -12.41
C GLU A 197 -35.63 19.94 -11.21
N ASP A 198 -35.29 20.94 -10.41
CA ASP A 198 -36.07 21.37 -9.26
C ASP A 198 -37.51 21.60 -9.74
N LEU A 199 -38.39 20.66 -9.41
CA LEU A 199 -39.82 20.76 -9.65
C LEU A 199 -40.42 21.71 -8.60
N SER A 200 -39.91 22.95 -8.54
CA SER A 200 -40.41 23.98 -7.63
C SER A 200 -41.59 24.72 -8.26
N THR A 201 -42.78 24.24 -7.89
CA THR A 201 -43.96 25.05 -7.51
C THR A 201 -44.38 26.19 -8.45
N SER A 202 -45.23 25.85 -9.42
CA SER A 202 -46.27 26.75 -9.92
C SER A 202 -47.52 26.57 -9.06
N THR A 203 -47.82 27.53 -8.17
CA THR A 203 -49.16 27.69 -7.59
C THR A 203 -49.58 29.16 -7.77
N PRO A 204 -50.78 29.43 -8.32
CA PRO A 204 -51.31 30.77 -8.57
C PRO A 204 -51.74 31.52 -7.29
#